data_AF-Q9HSB5-F1
#
_entry.id   AF-Q9HSB5-F1
#
_cell.length_a   1.000
_cell.length_b   1.000
_cell.length_c   1.000
_cell.angle_alpha   90.00
_cell.angle_beta   90.00
_cell.angle_gamma   90.00
#
_symmetry.space_group_name_H-M   'P 1'
#
loop_
_entity.id
_entity.type
_entity.pdbx_description
1 polymer ?
#
loop_
_entity_poly.entity_id
_entity_poly.type
_entity_poly.pdbx_seq_one_letter_code
_entity_poly.pdbx_strand_id
1 'polypeptide(L)'
;MAVAALVIPDAAYQAIEARGVQGAIDAGATIGPRVMVSLLAVRVFCTLDAYILAVKESSPAAATDDDAAVCPACGNELDEELEFCPWCTQRLERPGELD
;
A
#
# COMPACT_ATOMS: atom_id res chain seq x y z
N MET A 1 9.15 19.19 -1.41
CA MET A 1 8.97 17.76 -1.72
C MET A 1 10.29 17.06 -1.40
N ALA A 2 10.48 16.64 -0.15
CA ALA A 2 11.69 15.93 0.26
C ALA A 2 11.55 14.48 -0.24
N VAL A 3 12.22 14.17 -1.34
CA VAL A 3 12.43 12.78 -1.75
C VAL A 3 13.27 12.17 -0.65
N ALA A 4 12.65 11.33 0.19
CA ALA A 4 13.37 10.44 1.08
C ALA A 4 14.12 9.44 0.18
N ALA A 5 15.29 9.83 -0.29
CA ALA A 5 16.26 8.91 -0.83
C ALA A 5 16.64 8.01 0.34
N LEU A 6 15.96 6.87 0.44
CA LEU A 6 16.39 5.77 1.29
C LEU A 6 17.74 5.33 0.71
N VAL A 7 18.83 5.91 1.22
CA VAL A 7 20.20 5.53 0.87
C VAL A 7 20.41 4.14 1.45
N ILE A 8 20.00 3.12 0.69
CA ILE A 8 20.40 1.75 0.95
C ILE A 8 21.89 1.69 0.59
N PRO A 9 22.77 1.31 1.53
CA PRO A 9 24.20 1.16 1.24
C PRO A 9 24.40 0.16 0.10
N ASP A 10 25.31 0.44 -0.83
CA ASP A 10 25.63 -0.48 -1.95
C ASP A 10 25.98 -1.88 -1.43
N ALA A 11 26.69 -1.94 -0.29
CA ALA A 11 27.01 -3.18 0.40
C ALA A 11 25.78 -4.00 0.82
N ALA A 12 24.67 -3.35 1.19
CA ALA A 12 23.42 -4.04 1.52
C ALA A 12 22.74 -4.58 0.26
N TYR A 13 22.80 -3.85 -0.86
CA TYR A 13 22.25 -4.32 -2.13
C TYR A 13 23.00 -5.56 -2.64
N GLN A 14 24.33 -5.51 -2.66
CA GLN A 14 25.18 -6.64 -3.09
C GLN A 14 25.01 -7.87 -2.18
N ALA A 15 24.84 -7.66 -0.87
CA ALA A 15 24.59 -8.75 0.07
C ALA A 15 23.24 -9.44 -0.18
N ILE A 16 22.19 -8.66 -0.48
CA ILE A 16 20.86 -9.20 -0.79
C ILE A 16 20.87 -9.94 -2.13
N GLU A 17 21.56 -9.42 -3.14
CA GLU A 17 21.67 -10.08 -4.44
C GLU A 17 22.40 -11.43 -4.32
N ALA A 18 23.50 -11.48 -3.55
CA ALA A 18 24.30 -12.70 -3.39
C ALA A 18 23.70 -13.74 -2.42
N ARG A 19 22.98 -13.31 -1.37
CA ARG A 19 22.53 -14.19 -0.27
C ARG A 19 21.02 -14.11 0.01
N GLY A 20 20.27 -13.34 -0.77
CA GLY A 20 18.83 -13.17 -0.61
C GLY A 20 18.46 -12.65 0.78
N VAL A 21 17.49 -13.33 1.40
CA VAL A 21 16.98 -13.00 2.75
C VAL A 21 18.09 -13.01 3.81
N GLN A 22 19.08 -13.89 3.70
CA GLN A 22 20.19 -13.93 4.67
C GLN A 22 21.06 -12.67 4.57
N GLY A 23 21.31 -12.16 3.35
CA GLY A 23 22.04 -10.91 3.15
C GLY A 23 21.32 -9.69 3.72
N ALA A 24 19.98 -9.69 3.66
CA ALA A 24 19.17 -8.66 4.31
C ALA A 24 19.29 -8.69 5.84
N ILE A 25 19.32 -9.89 6.44
CA ILE A 25 19.49 -10.07 7.88
C ILE A 25 20.89 -9.63 8.32
N ASP A 26 21.93 -10.03 7.60
CA ASP A 26 23.32 -9.65 7.89
C ASP A 26 23.53 -8.13 7.80
N ALA A 27 22.96 -7.48 6.78
CA ALA A 27 22.99 -6.02 6.66
C ALA A 27 22.23 -5.33 7.81
N GLY A 28 21.09 -5.90 8.21
CA GLY A 28 20.29 -5.43 9.32
C GLY A 28 20.96 -5.60 10.69
N ALA A 29 21.82 -6.59 10.88
CA ALA A 29 22.52 -6.84 12.14
C ALA A 29 23.50 -5.73 12.53
N THR A 30 23.87 -4.85 11.60
CA THR A 30 24.63 -3.62 11.89
C THR A 30 23.83 -2.61 12.72
N ILE A 31 22.49 -2.69 12.67
CA ILE A 31 21.56 -1.90 13.46
C ILE A 31 21.32 -2.67 14.76
N GLY A 32 21.69 -2.08 15.90
CA GLY A 32 21.63 -2.76 17.20
C GLY A 32 20.28 -3.47 17.45
N PRO A 33 20.28 -4.65 18.12
CA PRO A 33 19.14 -5.57 18.13
C PRO A 33 17.85 -4.95 18.69
N ARG A 34 17.97 -3.98 19.62
CA ARG A 34 16.83 -3.26 20.17
C ARG A 34 16.11 -2.41 19.12
N VAL A 35 16.86 -1.73 18.26
CA VAL A 35 16.32 -0.88 17.20
C VAL A 35 15.67 -1.73 16.11
N MET A 36 16.31 -2.85 15.74
CA MET A 36 15.73 -3.81 14.79
C MET A 36 14.39 -4.34 15.28
N VAL A 37 14.31 -4.77 16.55
CA VAL A 37 13.07 -5.27 17.16
C VAL A 37 12.00 -4.16 17.18
N SER A 38 12.35 -2.92 17.52
CA SER A 38 11.41 -1.80 17.49
C SER A 38 10.86 -1.53 16.08
N LEU A 39 11.72 -1.53 15.05
CA LEU A 39 11.29 -1.34 13.66
C LEU A 39 10.39 -2.47 13.17
N LEU A 40 10.75 -3.72 13.49
CA LEU A 40 9.91 -4.88 13.17
C LEU A 40 8.56 -4.81 13.88
N ALA A 41 8.54 -4.45 15.16
CA ALA A 41 7.31 -4.31 15.93
C ALA A 41 6.37 -3.26 15.32
N VAL A 42 6.91 -2.07 14.99
CA VAL A 42 6.13 -1.01 14.32
C VAL A 42 5.58 -1.51 12.99
N ARG A 43 6.42 -2.16 12.16
CA ARG A 43 5.99 -2.64 10.84
C ARG A 43 4.91 -3.71 10.95
N VAL A 44 5.03 -4.65 11.89
CA VAL A 44 4.01 -5.66 12.14
C VAL A 44 2.71 -5.00 12.60
N PHE A 45 2.77 -4.03 13.50
CA PHE A 45 1.58 -3.34 14.00
C PHE A 45 0.84 -2.59 12.89
N CYS A 46 1.57 -1.86 12.02
CA CYS A 46 0.99 -1.18 10.85
C CYS A 46 0.33 -2.18 9.88
N THR A 47 0.97 -3.32 9.61
CA THR A 47 0.40 -4.35 8.73
C THR A 47 -0.85 -4.98 9.35
N LEU A 48 -0.86 -5.23 10.66
CA LEU A 48 -2.01 -5.77 11.37
C LEU A 48 -3.18 -4.80 11.38
N ASP A 49 -2.92 -3.51 11.62
CA ASP A 49 -3.93 -2.45 11.58
C ASP A 49 -4.61 -2.39 10.20
N ALA A 50 -3.80 -2.34 9.12
CA ALA A 50 -4.31 -2.36 7.76
C ALA A 50 -5.08 -3.64 7.41
N TYR A 51 -4.60 -4.81 7.88
CA TYR A 51 -5.29 -6.09 7.67
C TYR A 51 -6.65 -6.14 8.39
N ILE A 52 -6.71 -5.67 9.64
CA ILE A 52 -7.96 -5.62 10.41
C ILE A 52 -8.95 -4.66 9.76
N LEU A 53 -8.49 -3.49 9.30
CA LEU A 53 -9.32 -2.53 8.59
C LEU A 53 -9.90 -3.15 7.30
N ALA A 54 -9.06 -3.77 6.47
CA ALA A 54 -9.49 -4.42 5.24
C ALA A 54 -10.50 -5.55 5.49
N VAL A 55 -10.31 -6.36 6.53
CA VAL A 55 -11.26 -7.44 6.90
C VAL A 55 -12.58 -6.86 7.40
N LYS A 56 -12.58 -5.72 8.10
CA LYS A 56 -13.81 -5.06 8.58
C LYS A 56 -14.61 -4.45 7.43
N GLU A 57 -13.94 -3.82 6.47
CA GLU A 57 -14.57 -3.26 5.26
C GLU A 57 -15.10 -4.36 4.33
N SER A 58 -14.47 -5.54 4.33
CA SER A 58 -14.97 -6.72 3.61
C SER A 58 -16.23 -7.34 4.23
N SER A 59 -16.75 -6.79 5.35
CA SER A 59 -18.00 -7.28 5.93
C SER A 59 -19.18 -6.86 5.03
N PRO A 60 -20.00 -7.80 4.53
CA PRO A 60 -21.06 -7.54 3.56
C PRO A 60 -22.18 -6.61 4.06
N ALA A 61 -22.09 -6.14 5.31
CA ALA A 61 -23.00 -5.15 5.88
C ALA A 61 -22.70 -3.70 5.45
N ALA A 62 -21.57 -3.43 4.78
CA ALA A 62 -21.30 -2.13 4.15
C ALA A 62 -21.83 -2.04 2.70
N ALA A 63 -22.25 -3.17 2.10
CA ALA A 63 -22.80 -3.24 0.75
C ALA A 63 -24.30 -2.87 0.71
N THR A 64 -24.68 -1.75 1.31
CA THR A 64 -26.05 -1.20 1.20
C THR A 64 -26.15 0.10 0.41
N ASP A 65 -25.06 0.56 -0.21
CA ASP A 65 -25.18 1.52 -1.31
C ASP A 65 -25.29 0.72 -2.62
N ASP A 66 -26.54 0.44 -3.01
CA ASP A 66 -26.94 -0.15 -4.30
C ASP A 66 -26.52 0.71 -5.52
N ASP A 67 -25.77 1.80 -5.31
CA ASP A 67 -25.36 2.79 -6.32
C ASP A 67 -23.83 2.91 -6.46
N ALA A 68 -23.06 2.05 -5.79
CA ALA A 68 -21.60 2.06 -5.91
C ALA A 68 -21.17 1.46 -7.26
N ALA A 69 -20.93 2.34 -8.23
CA ALA A 69 -20.36 1.96 -9.51
C ALA A 69 -18.95 1.37 -9.34
N VAL A 70 -18.48 0.64 -10.35
CA VAL A 70 -17.13 0.05 -10.34
C VAL A 70 -16.30 0.72 -11.43
N CYS A 71 -15.07 1.09 -11.09
CA CYS A 71 -14.17 1.69 -12.06
C CYS A 71 -13.88 0.73 -13.22
N PRO A 72 -14.15 1.08 -14.49
CA PRO A 72 -13.96 0.20 -15.64
C PRO A 72 -12.50 -0.12 -15.94
N ALA A 73 -11.55 0.65 -15.38
CA ALA A 73 -10.12 0.46 -15.61
C ALA A 73 -9.43 -0.45 -14.58
N CYS A 74 -9.82 -0.41 -13.30
CA CYS A 74 -9.15 -1.15 -12.23
C CYS A 74 -10.06 -2.08 -11.42
N GLY A 75 -11.38 -1.97 -11.57
CA GLY A 75 -12.34 -2.86 -10.91
C GLY A 75 -12.60 -2.56 -9.43
N ASN A 76 -12.09 -1.44 -8.90
CA ASN A 76 -12.40 -1.00 -7.54
C ASN A 76 -13.71 -0.19 -7.50
N GLU A 77 -14.32 -0.14 -6.32
CA GLU A 77 -15.50 0.68 -6.03
C GLU A 77 -15.24 2.15 -6.33
N LEU A 78 -16.24 2.79 -6.93
CA LEU A 78 -16.17 4.12 -7.49
C LEU A 78 -17.48 4.88 -7.25
N ASP A 79 -17.34 6.07 -6.70
CA ASP A 79 -18.40 7.08 -6.62
C ASP A 79 -18.54 7.77 -8.00
N GLU A 80 -19.74 7.73 -8.59
CA GLU A 80 -20.04 8.28 -9.91
C GLU A 80 -19.95 9.82 -9.99
N GLU A 81 -19.92 10.51 -8.85
CA GLU A 81 -19.73 11.96 -8.81
C GLU A 81 -18.28 12.39 -9.11
N LEU A 82 -17.33 11.45 -8.99
CA LEU A 82 -15.89 11.71 -9.17
C LEU A 82 -15.48 11.72 -10.64
N GLU A 83 -14.69 12.73 -11.02
CA GLU A 83 -14.13 12.87 -12.38
C GLU A 83 -12.84 12.06 -12.58
N PHE A 84 -12.30 11.47 -11.51
CA PHE A 84 -11.11 10.62 -11.52
C PHE A 84 -11.26 9.49 -10.50
N CYS A 85 -10.72 8.32 -10.85
CA CYS A 85 -10.68 7.19 -9.93
C CYS A 85 -9.59 7.41 -8.86
N PRO A 86 -9.91 7.41 -7.56
CA PRO A 86 -8.91 7.61 -6.50
C PRO A 86 -7.90 6.45 -6.39
N TRP A 87 -8.23 5.27 -6.96
CA TRP A 87 -7.42 4.07 -6.86
C TRP A 87 -6.33 3.99 -7.92
N CYS A 88 -6.69 4.21 -9.18
CA CYS A 88 -5.78 4.05 -10.32
C CYS A 88 -5.50 5.37 -11.04
N THR A 89 -6.11 6.48 -10.61
CA THR A 89 -5.98 7.82 -11.19
C THR A 89 -6.48 7.95 -12.64
N GLN A 90 -7.20 6.95 -13.15
CA GLN A 90 -7.87 7.02 -14.46
C GLN A 90 -8.92 8.13 -14.44
N ARG A 91 -8.96 8.96 -15.49
CA ARG A 91 -10.03 9.94 -15.70
C ARG A 91 -11.33 9.23 -16.07
N LEU A 92 -12.44 9.73 -15.56
CA LEU A 92 -13.77 9.15 -15.74
C LEU A 92 -14.61 10.11 -16.57
N GLU A 93 -15.26 9.61 -17.62
CA GLU A 93 -16.24 10.38 -18.36
C GLU A 93 -17.57 10.39 -17.61
N ARG A 94 -18.05 11.57 -17.18
CA ARG A 94 -19.38 11.70 -16.55
C ARG A 94 -20.47 11.42 -17.60
N PRO A 95 -21.41 10.48 -17.36
CA PRO A 95 -22.55 10.29 -18.24
C PRO A 95 -23.57 11.43 -18.02
N GLY A 96 -23.36 12.58 -18.67
CA GLY A 96 -24.30 13.71 -18.54
C GLY A 96 -23.94 15.01 -19.26
N GLU A 97 -22.78 15.12 -19.92
CA GLU A 97 -22.41 16.33 -20.66
C GLU A 97 -22.56 16.12 -22.17
N LEU A 98 -23.81 15.90 -22.61
CA LEU A 98 -24.23 16.03 -24.01
C LEU A 98 -25.63 16.68 -24.02
N ASP A 99 -25.66 18.00 -23.87
CA ASP A 99 -26.72 18.88 -24.41
C ASP A 99 -26.08 19.92 -25.34
#